data_AF-A0A0R1W495-F1
#
_entry.id   AF-A0A0R1W495-F1
#
_cell.length_a   1.000
_cell.length_b   1.000
_cell.length_c   1.000
_cell.angle_alpha   90.00
_cell.angle_beta   90.00
_cell.angle_gamma   90.00
#
_symmetry.space_group_name_H-M   'P 1'
#
loop_
_entity.id
_entity.type
_entity.pdbx_description
1 polymer ?
#
loop_
_entity_poly.entity_id
_entity_poly.type
_entity_poly.pdbx_seq_one_letter_code
_entity_poly.pdbx_strand_id
1 'polypeptide(L)'
;MEWGPISEWVAAISEFLAVCVALFLPYYNERREQKRKLRNLRITIKRMGEQAIEGDRISSKTLDLVLMISFLNTSSSENEDLIMAGRKIIDLIKHLPEDHQDSTYATQVEQIKALMNEL
;
A
#
# COMPACT_ATOMS: atom_id res chain seq x y z
N MET A 1 -36.93 -36.47 26.31
CA MET A 1 -36.12 -35.26 26.15
C MET A 1 -36.89 -34.36 25.21
N GLU A 2 -37.63 -33.40 25.75
CA GLU A 2 -38.39 -32.46 24.92
C GLU A 2 -37.41 -31.41 24.40
N TRP A 3 -37.37 -31.26 23.08
CA TRP A 3 -36.55 -30.24 22.45
C TRP A 3 -37.20 -28.90 22.79
N GLY A 4 -36.43 -27.99 23.40
CA GLY A 4 -36.91 -26.65 23.75
C GLY A 4 -37.50 -25.90 22.54
N PRO A 5 -38.35 -24.89 22.76
CA PRO A 5 -39.03 -24.17 21.69
C PRO A 5 -38.04 -23.60 20.67
N ILE A 6 -38.44 -23.56 19.40
CA ILE A 6 -37.59 -23.11 18.27
C ILE A 6 -37.00 -21.71 18.54
N SER A 7 -37.72 -20.85 19.25
CA SER A 7 -37.26 -19.51 19.65
C SER A 7 -35.99 -19.53 20.50
N GLU A 8 -35.82 -20.51 21.40
CA GLU A 8 -34.63 -20.63 22.24
C GLU A 8 -33.41 -21.07 21.42
N TRP A 9 -33.60 -21.98 20.47
CA TRP A 9 -32.56 -22.38 19.52
C TRP A 9 -32.13 -21.22 18.63
N VAL A 10 -33.08 -20.42 18.13
CA VAL A 10 -32.79 -19.22 17.34
C VAL A 10 -32.02 -18.18 18.16
N ALA A 11 -32.42 -17.97 19.42
CA ALA A 11 -31.71 -17.06 20.32
C ALA A 11 -30.27 -17.53 20.59
N ALA A 12 -30.07 -18.81 20.89
CA ALA A 12 -28.74 -19.38 21.13
C ALA A 12 -27.84 -19.29 19.88
N ILE A 13 -28.38 -19.56 18.69
CA ILE A 13 -27.64 -19.41 17.42
C ILE A 13 -27.28 -17.94 17.18
N SER A 14 -28.21 -17.02 17.42
CA SER A 14 -27.97 -15.59 17.25
C SER A 14 -26.89 -15.07 18.21
N GLU A 15 -26.94 -15.49 19.47
CA GLU A 15 -25.95 -15.12 20.48
C GLU A 15 -24.57 -15.67 20.13
N PHE A 16 -24.49 -16.94 19.74
CA PHE A 16 -23.25 -17.56 19.29
C PHE A 16 -22.65 -16.83 18.08
N LEU A 17 -23.47 -16.50 17.07
CA LEU A 17 -23.01 -15.74 15.90
C LEU A 17 -22.56 -14.33 16.27
N ALA A 18 -23.25 -13.65 17.19
CA ALA A 18 -22.85 -12.33 17.65
C ALA A 18 -21.47 -12.36 18.33
N VAL A 19 -21.21 -13.38 19.16
CA VAL A 19 -19.89 -13.60 19.78
C VAL A 19 -18.83 -13.90 18.72
N CYS A 20 -19.12 -14.78 17.75
CA CYS A 20 -18.20 -15.08 16.67
C CYS A 20 -17.84 -13.82 15.87
N VAL A 21 -18.84 -13.02 15.47
CA VAL A 21 -18.60 -11.77 14.74
C VAL A 21 -17.78 -10.81 15.59
N ALA A 22 -18.11 -10.62 16.88
CA ALA A 22 -17.37 -9.73 17.76
C ALA A 22 -15.88 -10.14 17.90
N LEU A 23 -15.59 -11.44 17.94
CA LEU A 23 -14.22 -11.94 18.02
C LEU A 23 -13.43 -11.74 16.71
N PHE A 24 -14.06 -11.94 15.55
CA PHE A 24 -13.34 -11.94 14.26
C PHE A 24 -13.43 -10.63 13.47
N LEU A 25 -14.39 -9.75 13.77
CA LEU A 25 -14.56 -8.46 13.10
C LEU A 25 -13.32 -7.56 13.21
N PRO A 26 -12.63 -7.44 14.37
CA PRO A 26 -11.42 -6.63 14.47
C PRO A 26 -10.33 -7.10 13.50
N TYR A 27 -10.09 -8.41 13.47
CA TYR A 27 -9.12 -9.03 12.58
C TYR A 27 -9.44 -8.83 11.09
N TYR A 28 -10.72 -8.99 10.73
CA TYR A 28 -11.17 -8.73 9.36
C TYR A 28 -10.94 -7.27 8.95
N ASN A 29 -11.28 -6.33 9.84
CA ASN A 29 -11.11 -4.90 9.60
C ASN A 29 -9.63 -4.52 9.45
N GLU A 30 -8.77 -5.05 10.31
CA GLU A 30 -7.32 -4.82 10.24
C GLU A 30 -6.77 -5.30 8.89
N ARG A 31 -7.08 -6.54 8.47
CA ARG A 31 -6.65 -7.06 7.16
C ARG A 31 -7.16 -6.23 6.00
N ARG A 32 -8.41 -5.76 6.06
CA ARG A 32 -9.00 -4.89 5.04
C ARG A 32 -8.29 -3.53 4.99
N GLU A 33 -7.94 -2.97 6.14
CA GLU A 33 -7.21 -1.72 6.24
C GLU A 33 -5.78 -1.84 5.70
N GLN A 34 -5.07 -2.93 6.03
CA GLN A 34 -3.73 -3.20 5.50
C GLN A 34 -3.73 -3.26 3.97
N LYS A 35 -4.69 -3.99 3.37
CA LYS A 35 -4.86 -4.02 1.89
C LYS A 35 -5.12 -2.64 1.30
N ARG A 36 -5.89 -1.79 1.98
CA ARG A 36 -6.15 -0.41 1.54
C ARG A 36 -4.91 0.46 1.64
N LYS A 37 -4.14 0.37 2.73
CA LYS A 37 -2.88 1.08 2.92
C LYS A 37 -1.88 0.72 1.82
N LEU A 38 -1.70 -0.57 1.56
CA LEU A 38 -0.81 -1.06 0.49
C LEU A 38 -1.24 -0.55 -0.89
N ARG A 39 -2.52 -0.64 -1.24
CA ARG A 39 -3.06 -0.09 -2.49
C ARG A 39 -2.81 1.42 -2.61
N ASN A 40 -3.06 2.17 -1.54
CA ASN A 40 -2.87 3.62 -1.52
C ASN A 40 -1.38 3.99 -1.66
N LEU A 41 -0.49 3.19 -1.06
CA LEU A 41 0.95 3.38 -1.19
C LEU A 41 1.41 3.15 -2.64
N ARG A 42 0.96 2.08 -3.31
CA ARG A 42 1.21 1.85 -4.74
C ARG A 42 0.80 3.04 -5.61
N ILE A 43 -0.43 3.52 -5.41
CA ILE A 43 -0.97 4.68 -6.14
C ILE A 43 -0.13 5.93 -5.87
N THR A 44 0.28 6.15 -4.62
CA THR A 44 1.11 7.30 -4.23
C THR A 44 2.48 7.25 -4.88
N ILE A 45 3.15 6.09 -4.85
CA ILE A 45 4.45 5.89 -5.50
C ILE A 45 4.35 6.17 -6.99
N LYS A 46 3.35 5.60 -7.67
CA LYS A 46 3.17 5.81 -9.11
C LYS A 46 2.92 7.28 -9.45
N ARG A 47 1.94 7.90 -8.79
CA ARG A 47 1.55 9.29 -9.07
C ARG A 47 2.66 10.28 -8.77
N MET A 48 3.26 10.20 -7.58
CA MET A 48 4.32 11.13 -7.20
C MET A 48 5.63 10.83 -7.94
N GLY A 49 5.88 9.57 -8.30
CA GLY A 49 7.00 9.16 -9.14
C GLY A 49 6.90 9.75 -10.54
N GLU A 50 5.73 9.67 -11.18
CA GLU A 50 5.45 10.32 -12.47
C GLU A 50 5.69 11.84 -12.39
N GLN A 51 5.15 12.51 -11.37
CA GLN A 51 5.35 13.95 -11.14
C GLN A 51 6.83 14.30 -10.89
N ALA A 52 7.56 13.45 -10.16
CA ALA A 52 8.96 13.66 -9.87
C ALA A 52 9.85 13.50 -11.12
N ILE A 53 9.51 12.59 -12.04
CA ILE A 53 10.15 12.46 -13.36
C ILE A 53 9.96 13.73 -14.20
N GLU A 54 8.77 14.34 -14.12
CA GLU A 54 8.45 15.62 -14.79
C GLU A 54 9.19 16.83 -14.18
N GLY A 55 9.99 16.62 -13.14
CA GLY A 55 10.82 17.65 -12.51
C GLY A 55 10.16 18.32 -11.29
N ASP A 56 9.01 17.82 -10.80
CA ASP A 56 8.41 18.34 -9.59
C ASP A 56 9.18 17.90 -8.34
N ARG A 57 10.03 18.81 -7.86
CA ARG A 57 10.83 18.66 -6.64
C ARG A 57 9.98 18.51 -5.37
N ILE A 58 8.75 19.03 -5.36
CA ILE A 58 7.84 18.91 -4.20
C ILE A 58 7.33 17.47 -4.12
N SER A 59 6.88 16.91 -5.24
CA SER A 59 6.43 15.51 -5.32
C SER A 59 7.54 14.52 -4.95
N SER A 60 8.78 14.76 -5.41
CA SER A 60 9.94 13.93 -5.04
C SER A 60 10.19 13.91 -3.52
N LYS A 61 10.25 15.09 -2.88
CA LYS A 61 10.45 15.19 -1.42
C LYS A 61 9.28 14.62 -0.62
N THR A 62 8.05 14.86 -1.10
CA THR A 62 6.84 14.36 -0.43
C THR A 62 6.79 12.84 -0.48
N LEU A 63 7.13 12.24 -1.63
CA LEU A 63 7.19 10.79 -1.76
C LEU A 63 8.26 10.18 -0.84
N ASP A 64 9.43 10.83 -0.70
CA ASP A 64 10.48 10.38 0.23
C ASP A 64 9.99 10.36 1.69
N LEU A 65 9.30 11.43 2.10
CA LEU A 65 8.68 11.53 3.43
C LEU A 65 7.60 10.47 3.63
N VAL A 66 6.72 10.27 2.65
CA VAL A 66 5.66 9.25 2.72
C VAL A 66 6.26 7.85 2.87
N LEU A 67 7.31 7.53 2.11
CA LEU A 67 8.01 6.25 2.21
C LEU A 67 8.70 6.07 3.56
N MET A 68 9.30 7.14 4.11
CA MET A 68 9.91 7.10 5.43
C MET A 68 8.88 6.87 6.53
N ILE A 69 7.76 7.59 6.51
CA ILE A 69 6.66 7.39 7.47
C ILE A 69 6.08 5.99 7.33
N SER A 70 5.88 5.52 6.11
CA SER A 70 5.35 4.17 5.84
C SER A 70 6.29 3.09 6.34
N PHE A 71 7.61 3.28 6.20
CA PHE A 71 8.63 2.36 6.73
C PHE A 71 8.56 2.25 8.25
N LEU A 72 8.44 3.39 8.95
CA LEU A 72 8.36 3.41 10.41
C LEU A 72 7.08 2.77 10.96
N ASN A 73 6.03 2.70 10.15
CA ASN A 73 4.73 2.16 10.54
C ASN A 73 4.46 0.76 9.97
N THR A 74 5.44 0.16 9.28
CA THR A 74 5.25 -1.15 8.67
C THR A 74 5.51 -2.27 9.67
N SER A 75 4.72 -3.34 9.56
CA SER A 75 4.87 -4.58 10.32
C SER A 75 4.73 -5.82 9.43
N SER A 76 4.58 -5.62 8.12
CA SER A 76 4.36 -6.67 7.11
C SER A 76 5.48 -6.64 6.08
N SER A 77 6.01 -7.80 5.73
CA SER A 77 7.05 -7.96 4.70
C SER A 77 6.59 -7.45 3.33
N GLU A 78 5.31 -7.63 2.98
CA GLU A 78 4.76 -7.16 1.69
C GLU A 78 4.79 -5.63 1.58
N ASN A 79 4.56 -4.94 2.71
CA ASN A 79 4.65 -3.49 2.77
C ASN A 79 6.13 -3.04 2.69
N GLU A 80 7.05 -3.77 3.33
CA GLU A 80 8.49 -3.48 3.27
C GLU A 80 9.02 -3.56 1.83
N ASP A 81 8.67 -4.62 1.10
CA ASP A 81 9.08 -4.81 -0.30
C ASP A 81 8.61 -3.65 -1.17
N LEU A 82 7.35 -3.24 -1.02
CA LEU A 82 6.78 -2.11 -1.75
C LEU A 82 7.47 -0.78 -1.41
N ILE A 83 7.81 -0.57 -0.13
CA ILE A 83 8.52 0.63 0.31
C ILE A 83 9.95 0.65 -0.25
N MET A 84 10.66 -0.48 -0.23
CA MET A 84 11.99 -0.58 -0.82
C MET A 84 11.98 -0.32 -2.31
N ALA A 85 10.97 -0.84 -3.04
CA ALA A 85 10.79 -0.55 -4.45
C ALA A 85 10.54 0.94 -4.70
N GLY A 86 9.69 1.58 -3.87
CA GLY A 86 9.47 3.03 -3.90
C GLY A 86 10.74 3.85 -3.64
N ARG A 87 11.58 3.43 -2.67
CA ARG A 87 12.86 4.10 -2.39
C ARG A 87 13.82 3.98 -3.56
N LYS A 88 13.94 2.78 -4.16
CA LYS A 88 14.74 2.55 -5.36
C LYS A 88 14.29 3.45 -6.52
N ILE A 89 12.98 3.62 -6.72
CA ILE A 89 12.41 4.52 -7.72
C ILE A 89 12.85 5.97 -7.44
N ILE A 90 12.74 6.43 -6.20
CA ILE A 90 13.17 7.79 -5.83
C ILE A 90 14.68 8.00 -6.04
N ASP A 91 15.48 7.01 -5.70
CA ASP A 91 16.93 7.10 -5.86
C ASP A 91 17.29 7.16 -7.34
N LEU A 92 16.64 6.37 -8.20
CA LEU A 92 16.82 6.47 -9.65
C LEU A 92 16.40 7.84 -10.19
N ILE A 93 15.28 8.40 -9.72
CA ILE A 93 14.82 9.73 -10.13
C ILE A 93 15.83 10.82 -9.70
N LYS A 94 16.40 10.73 -8.50
CA LYS A 94 17.41 11.68 -8.01
C LYS A 94 18.72 11.66 -8.82
N HIS A 95 19.02 10.54 -9.49
CA HIS A 95 20.21 10.37 -10.32
C HIS A 95 19.92 10.55 -11.82
N LEU A 96 18.71 10.94 -12.20
CA LEU A 96 18.42 11.28 -13.60
C LEU A 96 19.29 12.46 -14.04
N PRO A 97 19.88 12.39 -15.25
CA PRO A 97 20.63 13.51 -15.80
C PRO A 97 19.72 14.75 -15.96
N GLU A 98 20.24 15.93 -15.62
CA GLU A 98 19.51 17.21 -15.77
C GLU A 98 19.24 17.56 -17.24
N ASP A 99 20.02 16.98 -18.16
CA ASP A 99 19.83 17.13 -19.59
C ASP A 99 18.82 16.11 -20.12
N HIS A 100 17.59 16.58 -20.33
CA HIS A 100 16.48 15.80 -20.86
C HIS A 100 16.67 15.35 -22.33
N GLN A 101 17.70 15.82 -23.04
CA GLN A 101 18.01 15.43 -24.42
C GLN A 101 19.01 14.27 -24.53
N ASP A 102 19.57 13.80 -23.41
CA ASP A 102 20.44 12.64 -23.41
C ASP A 102 19.65 11.35 -23.68
N SER A 103 20.11 10.53 -24.63
CA SER A 103 19.59 9.17 -24.88
C SER A 103 19.56 8.29 -23.61
N THR A 104 20.44 8.60 -22.66
CA THR A 104 20.52 7.96 -21.35
C THR A 104 19.34 8.35 -20.45
N TYR A 105 18.84 9.59 -20.55
CA TYR A 105 17.66 10.07 -19.81
C TYR A 105 16.41 9.26 -20.18
N ALA A 106 16.14 9.13 -21.48
CA ALA A 106 14.96 8.42 -21.99
C ALA A 106 14.95 6.95 -21.54
N THR A 107 16.11 6.29 -21.60
CA THR A 107 16.26 4.89 -21.18
C THR A 107 16.04 4.70 -19.68
N GLN A 108 16.58 5.60 -18.83
CA GLN A 108 16.38 5.53 -17.39
C GLN A 108 14.93 5.82 -16.99
N VAL A 109 14.27 6.78 -17.64
CA VAL A 109 12.84 7.07 -17.41
C VAL A 109 11.98 5.86 -17.79
N GLU A 110 12.28 5.16 -18.88
CA GLU A 110 11.57 3.95 -19.26
C GLU A 110 11.75 2.83 -18.22
N GLN A 111 12.96 2.64 -17.70
CA GLN A 111 13.23 1.69 -16.62
C GLN A 111 12.46 2.05 -15.33
N ILE A 112 12.40 3.32 -14.95
CA ILE A 112 11.65 3.78 -13.78
C ILE A 112 10.14 3.54 -13.99
N LYS A 113 9.62 3.82 -15.20
CA LYS A 113 8.21 3.54 -15.54
C LYS A 113 7.88 2.06 -15.54
N ALA A 114 8.80 1.21 -16.01
CA ALA A 114 8.65 -0.24 -15.94
C ALA A 114 8.57 -0.71 -14.47
N LEU A 115 9.50 -0.26 -13.62
CA LEU A 115 9.48 -0.55 -12.18
C LEU A 115 8.19 -0.07 -11.51
N MET A 116 7.66 1.11 -11.86
CA MET A 116 6.39 1.60 -11.33
C MET A 116 5.17 0.78 -11.76
N ASN A 117 5.22 0.15 -12.94
CA ASN A 117 4.14 -0.72 -13.43
C ASN A 117 4.18 -2.13 -12.83
N GLU A 118 5.32 -2.54 -12.27
CA GLU A 118 5.50 -3.82 -11.58
C GLU A 118 5.07 -3.80 -10.10
N LEU A 119 4.74 -2.62 -9.54
CA LEU A 119 4.28 -2.43 -8.15
C LEU A 119 2.86 -2.94 -7.90
#